data_AF-A0A963GHA0-F1
#
_entry.id   AF-A0A963GHA0-F1
#
_cell.length_a   1.000
_cell.length_b   1.000
_cell.length_c   1.000
_cell.angle_alpha   90.00
_cell.angle_beta   90.00
_cell.angle_gamma   90.00
#
_symmetry.space_group_name_H-M   'P 1'
#
loop_
_entity.id
_entity.type
_entity.pdbx_description
1 polymer ?
#
loop_
_entity_poly.entity_id
_entity_poly.type
_entity_poly.pdbx_seq_one_letter_code
_entity_poly.pdbx_strand_id
1 'polypeptide(L)'
;DFYLTHPQLTIPAHSREFAINASNARFWEAPVRRYVNECLAGRSGPRGEDFNMRWIASLVAETHRILMRGGVFLYPRDQKDPAKPGRLRLLYEANPVGFIVEQAGGRASTGARPVLAVEPESLHQRIGFVFGSRDEVERIERYHNDLPMGGSDHGMPLFQERSLFRDDAIIQ
;
A
#
# COMPACT_ATOMS: atom_id res chain seq x y z
N ASP A 1 -1.64 2.53 -36.91
CA ASP A 1 -0.62 3.40 -36.31
C ASP A 1 -1.00 3.83 -34.90
N PHE A 2 0.00 4.21 -34.10
CA PHE A 2 -0.19 4.81 -32.78
C PHE A 2 -0.03 6.33 -32.88
N TYR A 3 -0.90 7.08 -32.21
CA TYR A 3 -0.87 8.55 -32.16
C TYR A 3 -0.64 9.04 -30.74
N LEU A 4 0.17 10.09 -30.60
CA LEU A 4 0.38 10.75 -29.31
C LEU A 4 -0.89 11.51 -28.90
N THR A 5 -1.50 11.09 -27.80
CA THR A 5 -2.72 11.73 -27.27
C THR A 5 -2.49 12.49 -25.97
N HIS A 6 -1.54 12.05 -25.14
CA HIS A 6 -1.25 12.62 -23.83
C HIS A 6 0.26 12.76 -23.63
N PRO A 7 0.88 13.88 -24.05
CA PRO A 7 2.28 14.13 -23.76
C PRO A 7 2.49 14.41 -22.27
N GLN A 8 3.64 13.98 -21.73
CA GLN A 8 4.11 14.38 -20.39
C GLN A 8 3.08 14.11 -19.26
N LEU A 9 2.48 12.92 -19.26
CA LEU A 9 1.58 12.51 -18.19
C LEU A 9 2.24 12.68 -16.82
N THR A 10 1.50 13.32 -15.89
CA THR A 10 1.94 13.56 -14.52
C THR A 10 0.90 13.01 -13.56
N ILE A 11 1.32 12.15 -12.64
CA ILE A 11 0.48 11.60 -11.59
C ILE A 11 0.31 12.67 -10.50
N PRO A 12 -0.94 13.01 -10.09
CA PRO A 12 -1.16 13.88 -8.94
C PRO A 12 -0.49 13.33 -7.67
N ALA A 13 0.24 14.18 -6.95
CA ALA A 13 1.00 13.76 -5.75
C ALA A 13 0.09 13.24 -4.62
N HIS A 14 -1.07 13.87 -4.44
CA HIS A 14 -2.13 13.47 -3.52
C HIS A 14 -3.30 12.80 -4.26
N SER A 15 -3.98 11.85 -3.61
CA SER A 15 -5.22 11.25 -4.14
C SER A 15 -6.13 10.72 -3.04
N ARG A 16 -7.41 10.56 -3.39
CA ARG A 16 -8.47 9.96 -2.56
C ARG A 16 -9.01 8.66 -3.14
N GLU A 17 -8.28 8.04 -4.09
CA GLU A 17 -8.59 6.71 -4.62
C GLU A 17 -7.53 5.69 -4.21
N PHE A 18 -7.94 4.55 -3.69
CA PHE A 18 -7.05 3.41 -3.44
C PHE A 18 -7.57 2.13 -4.08
N ALA A 19 -6.66 1.22 -4.42
CA ALA A 19 -6.99 -0.06 -5.00
C ALA A 19 -6.25 -1.21 -4.33
N ILE A 20 -7.02 -2.13 -3.74
CA ILE A 20 -6.51 -3.31 -3.05
C ILE A 20 -7.56 -4.43 -3.08
N ASN A 21 -7.12 -5.68 -3.13
CA ASN A 21 -8.02 -6.82 -3.01
C ASN A 21 -8.52 -7.00 -1.57
N ALA A 22 -9.66 -6.39 -1.24
CA ALA A 22 -10.27 -6.45 0.10
C ALA A 22 -10.55 -7.87 0.61
N SER A 23 -10.70 -8.86 -0.28
CA SER A 23 -10.90 -10.27 0.15
C SER A 23 -9.70 -10.86 0.90
N ASN A 24 -8.52 -10.24 0.80
CA ASN A 24 -7.31 -10.63 1.50
C ASN A 24 -7.12 -9.90 2.85
N ALA A 25 -8.10 -9.14 3.34
CA ALA A 25 -7.96 -8.28 4.53
C ALA A 25 -7.33 -8.98 5.75
N ARG A 26 -7.74 -10.22 6.00
CA ARG A 26 -7.23 -11.05 7.11
C ARG A 26 -5.75 -11.43 7.02
N PHE A 27 -5.14 -11.32 5.83
CA PHE A 27 -3.75 -11.68 5.58
C PHE A 27 -2.83 -10.47 5.42
N TRP A 28 -3.36 -9.25 5.44
CA TRP A 28 -2.52 -8.06 5.31
C TRP A 28 -1.64 -7.84 6.53
N GLU A 29 -0.42 -7.37 6.28
CA GLU A 29 0.46 -6.83 7.30
C GLU A 29 -0.19 -5.62 7.99
N ALA A 30 0.14 -5.39 9.26
CA ALA A 30 -0.44 -4.33 10.08
C ALA A 30 -0.37 -2.92 9.42
N PRO A 31 0.71 -2.51 8.73
CA PRO A 31 0.79 -1.22 8.05
C PRO A 31 -0.26 -1.04 6.95
N VAL A 32 -0.48 -2.07 6.15
CA VAL A 32 -1.50 -2.08 5.08
C VAL A 32 -2.89 -2.02 5.69
N ARG A 33 -3.14 -2.81 6.74
CA ARG A 33 -4.43 -2.79 7.45
C ARG A 33 -4.71 -1.41 8.03
N ARG A 34 -3.72 -0.78 8.66
CA ARG A 34 -3.80 0.60 9.16
C ARG A 34 -4.16 1.56 8.04
N TYR A 35 -3.42 1.54 6.93
CA TYR A 35 -3.68 2.41 5.78
C TYR A 35 -5.13 2.29 5.28
N VAL A 36 -5.60 1.06 5.04
CA VAL A 36 -6.96 0.82 4.56
C VAL A 36 -8.02 1.25 5.58
N ASN A 37 -7.83 0.94 6.87
CA ASN A 37 -8.77 1.35 7.92
C ASN A 37 -8.88 2.88 8.04
N GLU A 38 -7.76 3.59 7.94
CA GLU A 38 -7.75 5.05 7.96
C GLU A 38 -8.49 5.64 6.75
N CYS A 39 -8.35 5.04 5.56
CA CYS A 39 -9.11 5.45 4.37
C CYS A 39 -10.61 5.15 4.51
N LEU A 40 -10.98 4.01 5.10
CA LEU A 40 -12.38 3.61 5.33
C LEU A 40 -13.05 4.45 6.41
N ALA A 41 -12.30 4.96 7.40
CA ALA A 41 -12.82 5.88 8.41
C ALA A 41 -13.22 7.24 7.82
N GLY A 42 -12.73 7.59 6.62
CA GLY A 42 -13.14 8.80 5.90
C GLY A 42 -12.88 10.08 6.71
N ARG A 43 -13.82 11.03 6.62
CA ARG A 43 -13.72 12.33 7.33
C ARG A 43 -13.67 12.22 8.86
N SER A 44 -14.23 11.19 9.47
CA SER A 44 -14.17 11.00 10.93
C SER A 44 -12.86 10.35 11.38
N GLY A 45 -12.08 9.81 10.45
CA GLY A 45 -10.78 9.23 10.70
C GLY A 45 -9.63 10.25 10.69
N PRO A 46 -8.40 9.79 10.97
CA PRO A 46 -7.21 10.65 11.00
C PRO A 46 -6.84 11.23 9.63
N ARG A 47 -7.46 10.74 8.53
CA ARG A 47 -7.27 11.28 7.19
C ARG A 47 -8.05 12.57 6.95
N GLY A 48 -9.17 12.79 7.66
CA GLY A 48 -10.02 13.97 7.50
C GLY A 48 -10.71 14.10 6.13
N GLU A 49 -10.68 13.05 5.30
CA GLU A 49 -11.17 13.06 3.92
C GLU A 49 -11.80 11.72 3.56
N ASP A 50 -12.82 11.73 2.69
CA ASP A 50 -13.44 10.50 2.19
C ASP A 50 -12.65 9.91 1.02
N PHE A 51 -12.49 8.59 1.03
CA PHE A 51 -11.80 7.83 -0.01
C PHE A 51 -12.77 6.98 -0.80
N ASN A 52 -12.46 6.77 -2.08
CA ASN A 52 -13.14 5.81 -2.92
C ASN A 52 -12.20 4.63 -3.26
N MET A 53 -12.78 3.47 -3.55
CA MET A 53 -11.99 2.26 -3.80
C MET A 53 -12.29 1.62 -5.15
N ARG A 54 -11.28 1.03 -5.78
CA ARG A 54 -11.39 0.28 -7.04
C ARG A 54 -10.62 -1.02 -6.93
N TRP A 55 -11.04 -2.05 -7.65
CA TRP A 55 -10.25 -3.25 -7.84
C TRP A 55 -10.62 -3.93 -9.15
N ILE A 56 -9.83 -3.69 -10.19
CA ILE A 56 -10.05 -4.23 -11.54
C ILE A 56 -9.39 -5.61 -11.72
N ALA A 57 -8.48 -5.99 -10.81
CA ALA A 57 -7.66 -7.20 -10.92
C ALA A 57 -6.77 -7.27 -12.19
N SER A 58 -6.50 -6.12 -12.82
CA SER A 58 -5.57 -5.98 -13.94
C SER A 58 -4.57 -4.88 -13.62
N LEU A 59 -3.29 -5.27 -13.45
CA LEU A 59 -2.21 -4.33 -13.13
C LEU A 59 -2.13 -3.19 -14.16
N VAL A 60 -2.33 -3.51 -15.44
CA VAL A 60 -2.30 -2.53 -16.53
C VAL A 60 -3.47 -1.54 -16.43
N ALA A 61 -4.69 -2.01 -16.18
CA ALA A 61 -5.85 -1.13 -16.05
C ALA A 61 -5.75 -0.20 -14.82
N GLU A 62 -5.21 -0.74 -13.72
CA GLU A 62 -4.92 0.03 -12.51
C GLU A 62 -3.84 1.10 -12.77
N THR A 63 -2.76 0.72 -13.46
CA THR A 63 -1.68 1.64 -13.86
C THR A 63 -2.20 2.77 -14.75
N HIS A 64 -2.98 2.44 -15.78
CA HIS A 64 -3.56 3.42 -16.69
C HIS A 64 -4.46 4.42 -15.94
N ARG A 65 -5.34 3.95 -15.04
CA ARG A 65 -6.18 4.85 -14.24
C ARG A 65 -5.36 5.80 -13.40
N ILE A 66 -4.34 5.29 -12.72
CA ILE A 66 -3.46 6.08 -11.85
C ILE A 66 -2.67 7.11 -12.65
N LEU A 67 -2.17 6.76 -13.84
CA LEU A 67 -1.51 7.71 -14.74
C LEU A 67 -2.45 8.85 -15.18
N MET A 68 -3.74 8.58 -15.34
CA MET A 68 -4.70 9.57 -15.83
C MET A 68 -5.23 10.51 -14.75
N ARG A 69 -5.39 10.05 -13.51
CA ARG A 69 -6.05 10.85 -12.47
C ARG A 69 -5.56 10.62 -11.03
N GLY A 70 -4.45 9.90 -10.87
CA GLY A 70 -3.91 9.56 -9.56
C GLY A 70 -4.63 8.43 -8.85
N GLY A 71 -4.22 8.20 -7.61
CA GLY A 71 -4.62 7.06 -6.79
C GLY A 71 -3.42 6.21 -6.40
N VAL A 72 -3.66 5.26 -5.51
CA VAL A 72 -2.64 4.28 -5.10
C VAL A 72 -3.14 2.86 -5.33
N PHE A 73 -2.26 2.02 -5.88
CA PHE A 73 -2.49 0.59 -6.02
C PHE A 73 -1.63 -0.15 -5.00
N LEU A 74 -2.22 -1.13 -4.33
CA LEU A 74 -1.56 -1.96 -3.34
C LEU A 74 -1.73 -3.44 -3.73
N TYR A 75 -0.61 -4.10 -3.97
CA TYR A 75 -0.48 -5.55 -3.98
C TYR A 75 0.64 -5.94 -3.00
N PRO A 76 0.39 -5.78 -1.69
CA PRO A 76 1.42 -5.97 -0.68
C PRO A 76 1.79 -7.45 -0.54
N ARG A 77 2.87 -7.71 0.18
CA ARG A 77 3.11 -9.03 0.76
C ARG A 77 1.92 -9.37 1.66
N ASP A 78 1.50 -10.64 1.63
CA ASP A 78 0.47 -11.15 2.53
C ASP A 78 1.05 -12.26 3.41
N GLN A 79 0.42 -12.49 4.55
CA GLN A 79 0.81 -13.52 5.52
C GLN A 79 0.22 -14.90 5.19
N LYS A 80 -0.41 -15.08 4.02
CA LYS A 80 -0.98 -16.38 3.63
C LYS A 80 0.13 -17.42 3.44
N ASP A 81 1.27 -16.96 2.94
CA ASP A 81 2.49 -17.76 2.81
C ASP A 81 3.68 -16.84 3.16
N PRO A 82 4.18 -16.87 4.41
CA PRO A 82 5.26 -15.98 4.85
C PRO A 82 6.54 -16.10 4.02
N ALA A 83 6.76 -17.25 3.36
CA ALA A 83 7.92 -17.48 2.50
C ALA A 83 7.79 -16.76 1.14
N LYS A 84 6.59 -16.31 0.75
CA LYS A 84 6.38 -15.58 -0.49
C LYS A 84 6.49 -14.07 -0.25
N PRO A 85 7.47 -13.39 -0.87
CA PRO A 85 7.66 -11.94 -0.72
C PRO A 85 6.57 -11.09 -1.37
N GLY A 86 5.61 -11.71 -2.07
CA GLY A 86 4.48 -11.07 -2.73
C GLY A 86 3.92 -11.96 -3.86
N ARG A 87 3.08 -11.37 -4.72
CA ARG A 87 2.44 -12.08 -5.84
C ARG A 87 2.89 -11.63 -7.22
N LEU A 88 3.22 -10.36 -7.38
CA LEU A 88 3.68 -9.82 -8.66
C LEU A 88 5.17 -10.15 -8.86
N ARG A 89 5.60 -10.22 -10.10
CA ARG A 89 6.97 -10.51 -10.49
C ARG A 89 7.77 -9.23 -10.66
N LEU A 90 8.98 -9.21 -10.09
CA LEU A 90 9.82 -8.03 -10.09
C LEU A 90 10.14 -7.55 -11.51
N LEU A 91 10.70 -8.42 -12.34
CA LEU A 91 11.31 -8.03 -13.62
C LEU A 91 10.31 -7.59 -14.70
N TYR A 92 9.14 -8.23 -14.78
CA TYR A 92 8.21 -8.05 -15.90
C TYR A 92 6.82 -7.59 -15.50
N GLU A 93 6.61 -7.27 -14.22
CA GLU A 93 5.38 -6.62 -13.75
C GLU A 93 5.70 -5.36 -12.93
N ALA A 94 6.50 -5.49 -11.85
CA ALA A 94 6.76 -4.37 -10.94
C ALA A 94 7.75 -3.33 -11.52
N ASN A 95 8.89 -3.76 -12.07
CA ASN A 95 9.89 -2.86 -12.66
C ASN A 95 9.36 -2.02 -13.83
N PRO A 96 8.69 -2.58 -14.86
CA PRO A 96 8.21 -1.78 -15.98
C PRO A 96 7.14 -0.77 -15.55
N VAL A 97 6.21 -1.17 -14.67
CA VAL A 97 5.20 -0.24 -14.12
C VAL A 97 5.86 0.81 -13.23
N GLY A 98 6.79 0.40 -12.37
CA GLY A 98 7.51 1.29 -11.48
C GLY A 98 8.27 2.37 -12.23
N PHE A 99 8.97 1.98 -13.31
CA PHE A 99 9.66 2.94 -14.18
C PHE A 99 8.70 3.98 -14.77
N ILE A 100 7.59 3.54 -15.37
CA ILE A 100 6.59 4.46 -15.96
C ILE A 100 6.01 5.40 -14.89
N VAL A 101 5.68 4.87 -13.72
CA VAL A 101 5.10 5.63 -12.60
C VAL A 101 6.06 6.69 -12.08
N GLU A 102 7.34 6.35 -11.89
CA GLU A 102 8.35 7.31 -11.43
C GLU A 102 8.64 8.39 -12.48
N GLN A 103 8.69 8.03 -13.77
CA GLN A 103 8.81 9.01 -14.86
C GLN A 103 7.62 9.99 -14.91
N ALA A 104 6.43 9.56 -14.47
CA ALA A 104 5.25 10.40 -14.36
C ALA A 104 5.16 11.16 -13.01
N GLY A 105 6.23 11.19 -12.20
CA GLY A 105 6.27 11.89 -10.91
C GLY A 105 5.55 11.18 -9.75
N GLY A 106 5.08 9.95 -9.97
CA GLY A 106 4.58 9.08 -8.91
C GLY A 106 5.71 8.41 -8.12
N ARG A 107 5.34 7.49 -7.22
CA ARG A 107 6.29 6.65 -6.48
C ARG A 107 5.93 5.17 -6.65
N ALA A 108 6.96 4.32 -6.71
CA ALA A 108 6.85 2.88 -6.84
C ALA A 108 7.70 2.17 -5.77
N SER A 109 7.08 1.34 -4.95
CA SER A 109 7.66 0.84 -3.71
C SER A 109 7.34 -0.64 -3.50
N THR A 110 8.19 -1.32 -2.74
CA THR A 110 7.88 -2.64 -2.18
C THR A 110 6.92 -2.58 -0.99
N GLY A 111 6.57 -1.37 -0.55
CA GLY A 111 5.90 -1.08 0.71
C GLY A 111 6.85 -0.55 1.79
N ALA A 112 8.17 -0.73 1.63
CA ALA A 112 9.18 -0.26 2.58
C ALA A 112 10.38 0.43 1.92
N ARG A 113 10.73 0.07 0.68
CA ARG A 113 11.83 0.67 -0.10
C ARG A 113 11.45 0.85 -1.56
N PRO A 114 12.13 1.73 -2.32
CA PRO A 114 11.88 1.89 -3.76
C PRO A 114 12.01 0.57 -4.52
N VAL A 115 11.05 0.26 -5.40
CA VAL A 115 11.02 -1.02 -6.10
C VAL A 115 12.18 -1.15 -7.10
N LEU A 116 12.56 -0.04 -7.76
CA LEU A 116 13.63 -0.02 -8.77
C LEU A 116 15.03 -0.14 -8.17
N ALA A 117 15.16 -0.01 -6.85
CA ALA A 117 16.42 -0.23 -6.12
C ALA A 117 16.63 -1.69 -5.73
N VAL A 118 15.69 -2.59 -6.04
CA VAL A 118 15.78 -4.01 -5.70
C VAL A 118 16.64 -4.73 -6.73
N GLU A 119 17.79 -5.26 -6.29
CA GLU A 119 18.58 -6.17 -7.11
C GLU A 119 17.86 -7.53 -7.25
N PRO A 120 17.61 -8.01 -8.48
CA PRO A 120 16.91 -9.27 -8.69
C PRO A 120 17.77 -10.49 -8.31
N GLU A 121 17.20 -11.40 -7.51
CA GLU A 121 17.83 -12.67 -7.11
C GLU A 121 17.46 -13.82 -8.06
N SER A 122 16.37 -13.70 -8.82
CA SER A 122 15.95 -14.69 -9.81
C SER A 122 15.01 -14.11 -10.87
N LEU A 123 14.91 -14.79 -12.02
CA LEU A 123 14.05 -14.38 -13.14
C LEU A 123 12.57 -14.26 -12.75
N HIS A 124 12.10 -15.14 -11.85
CA HIS A 124 10.70 -15.21 -11.41
C HIS A 124 10.49 -14.71 -9.98
N GLN A 125 11.42 -13.91 -9.46
CA GLN A 125 11.31 -13.30 -8.13
C GLN A 125 9.98 -12.57 -8.00
N ARG A 126 9.24 -12.92 -6.94
CA ARG A 126 8.03 -12.20 -6.57
C ARG A 126 8.34 -11.06 -5.62
N ILE A 127 7.46 -10.08 -5.56
CA ILE A 127 7.61 -8.94 -4.68
C ILE A 127 6.26 -8.32 -4.33
N GLY A 128 6.16 -7.73 -3.14
CA GLY A 128 5.11 -6.80 -2.79
C GLY A 128 5.26 -5.53 -3.63
N PHE A 129 4.16 -4.94 -4.06
CA PHE A 129 4.21 -3.77 -4.93
C PHE A 129 3.13 -2.77 -4.58
N VAL A 130 3.55 -1.53 -4.34
CA VAL A 130 2.69 -0.38 -4.04
C VAL A 130 3.13 0.75 -4.96
N PHE A 131 2.21 1.36 -5.69
CA PHE A 131 2.56 2.46 -6.57
C PHE A 131 1.44 3.48 -6.76
N GLY A 132 1.80 4.69 -7.19
CA GLY A 132 0.89 5.72 -7.64
C GLY A 132 1.23 7.09 -7.09
N SER A 133 0.20 7.82 -6.63
CA SER A 133 0.32 9.14 -6.02
C SER A 133 1.35 9.12 -4.88
N ARG A 134 2.42 9.91 -5.03
CA ARG A 134 3.62 9.86 -4.18
C ARG A 134 3.29 9.91 -2.69
N ASP A 135 2.40 10.81 -2.27
CA ASP A 135 2.16 11.06 -0.85
C ASP A 135 1.42 9.90 -0.17
N GLU A 136 0.61 9.16 -0.93
CA GLU A 136 -0.04 7.94 -0.46
C GLU A 136 0.96 6.79 -0.33
N VAL A 137 1.84 6.61 -1.31
CA VAL A 137 2.88 5.57 -1.29
C VAL A 137 3.86 5.80 -0.14
N GLU A 138 4.32 7.04 0.05
CA GLU A 138 5.22 7.39 1.16
C GLU A 138 4.56 7.23 2.53
N ARG A 139 3.25 7.47 2.63
CA ARG A 139 2.51 7.19 3.87
C ARG A 139 2.53 5.70 4.21
N ILE A 140 2.34 4.84 3.21
CA ILE A 140 2.39 3.39 3.38
C ILE A 140 3.81 2.95 3.79
N GLU A 141 4.85 3.51 3.17
CA GLU A 141 6.24 3.25 3.57
C GLU A 141 6.53 3.65 5.01
N ARG A 142 6.09 4.85 5.43
CA ARG A 142 6.20 5.29 6.83
C ARG A 142 5.55 4.29 7.77
N TYR A 143 4.35 3.79 7.46
CA TYR A 143 3.69 2.80 8.30
C TYR A 143 4.44 1.49 8.42
N HIS A 144 5.21 1.08 7.40
CA HIS A 144 6.08 -0.10 7.49
C HIS A 144 7.34 0.17 8.32
N ASN A 145 7.90 1.38 8.23
CA ASN A 145 9.09 1.78 8.97
C ASN A 145 8.81 2.10 10.46
N ASP A 146 7.59 2.53 10.78
CA ASP A 146 7.16 2.87 12.14
C ASP A 146 6.77 1.64 12.97
N LEU A 147 6.85 0.42 12.42
CA LEU A 147 6.61 -0.79 13.20
C LEU A 147 7.73 -0.97 14.23
N PRO A 148 7.41 -1.14 15.53
CA PRO A 148 8.41 -1.51 16.51
C PRO A 148 9.06 -2.83 16.11
N MET A 149 10.39 -2.83 15.97
CA MET A 149 11.17 -4.05 15.78
C MET A 149 10.89 -5.00 16.94
N GLY A 150 10.03 -6.01 16.72
CA GLY A 150 9.77 -7.09 17.70
C GLY A 150 8.41 -7.12 18.41
N GLY A 151 7.35 -6.56 17.84
CA GLY A 151 5.99 -6.68 18.44
C GLY A 151 5.15 -7.80 17.83
N SER A 152 5.10 -8.96 18.49
CA SER A 152 3.91 -9.82 18.44
C SER A 152 2.67 -8.98 18.72
N ASP A 153 1.55 -9.26 18.04
CA ASP A 153 0.20 -8.70 18.21
C ASP A 153 -0.14 -8.23 19.64
N HIS A 154 0.38 -7.07 20.03
CA HIS A 154 0.13 -6.41 21.30
C HIS A 154 -0.23 -5.00 20.91
N GLY A 155 -1.48 -4.67 21.18
CA GLY A 155 -2.17 -3.50 20.69
C GLY A 155 -1.30 -2.24 20.76
N MET A 156 -1.40 -1.47 19.68
CA MET A 156 -0.90 -0.10 19.60
C MET A 156 -1.14 0.62 20.94
N PRO A 157 -0.09 1.06 21.66
CA PRO A 157 -0.23 1.62 23.01
C PRO A 157 -0.98 2.97 23.04
N LEU A 158 -1.27 3.54 21.88
CA LEU A 158 -2.01 4.80 21.72
C LEU A 158 -3.53 4.66 21.66
N PHE A 159 -4.08 3.44 21.57
CA PHE A 159 -5.52 3.20 21.47
C PHE A 159 -6.08 2.26 22.55
N GLN A 160 -5.34 1.98 23.62
CA GLN A 160 -6.00 1.45 24.81
C GLN A 160 -6.95 2.53 25.34
N GLU A 161 -8.25 2.23 25.38
CA GLU A 161 -9.21 3.00 26.17
C GLU A 161 -8.62 3.12 27.57
N ARG A 162 -8.29 4.34 27.97
CA ARG A 162 -7.98 4.65 29.36
C ARG A 162 -9.28 4.56 30.15
N SER A 163 -9.70 3.34 30.49
CA SER A 163 -10.65 3.15 31.57
C SER A 163 -9.95 3.56 32.87
N LEU A 164 -10.56 4.48 33.60
CA LEU A 164 -10.07 5.00 34.88
C LEU A 164 -10.24 4.01 36.04
N PHE A 165 -10.81 2.83 35.77
CA PHE A 165 -11.03 1.78 36.75
C PHE A 165 -10.27 0.53 36.33
N ARG A 166 -9.31 0.13 37.16
CA ARG A 166 -8.80 -1.24 37.18
C ARG A 166 -9.87 -2.08 37.87
N ASP A 167 -10.35 -3.12 37.22
CA ASP A 167 -11.00 -4.21 37.94
C ASP A 167 -9.88 -4.96 38.69
N ASP A 168 -9.72 -4.58 39.96
CA ASP A 168 -8.93 -5.33 40.91
C ASP A 168 -9.55 -6.72 41.09
N ALA A 169 -8.69 -7.73 40.91
CA ALA A 169 -8.73 -9.05 41.50
C ALA A 169 -10.04 -9.51 42.17
N ILE A 170 -10.62 -10.59 41.63
CA ILE A 170 -11.14 -11.64 42.51
C ILE A 170 -10.38 -12.93 42.19
N ILE A 171 -9.42 -13.20 43.07
CA ILE A 171 -8.92 -14.55 43.34
C ILE A 171 -10.00 -15.24 44.18
N GLN A 172 -10.61 -16.30 43.67
CA GLN A 172 -10.95 -17.53 44.40
C GLN A 172 -10.85 -18.72 43.44
#